data_AF-A0A5P8N0J0-F1
#
_entry.id   AF-A0A5P8N0J0-F1
#
_cell.length_a   1.000
_cell.length_b   1.000
_cell.length_c   1.000
_cell.angle_alpha   90.00
_cell.angle_beta   90.00
_cell.angle_gamma   90.00
#
_symmetry.space_group_name_H-M   'P 1'
#
loop_
_entity.id
_entity.type
_entity.pdbx_description
1 polymer ?
#
loop_
_entity_poly.entity_id
_entity_poly.type
_entity_poly.pdbx_seq_one_letter_code
_entity_poly.pdbx_strand_id
1 'polypeptide(L)'
;MSARFPTSIDLRHLRYFIAAAEHGSFRKATTALDVQESAISRSVGDMEDGIGVSLFIRHPSGVNLTLAGQRFLNRTRQALDQIREATVEAAALGRAEEGHLKNGLFSNLASGFLAESVPEL
;
A
#
# COMPACT_ATOMS: atom_id res chain seq x y z
N MET A 1 1.71 25.93 -6.33
CA MET A 1 0.75 25.00 -6.97
C MET A 1 0.54 23.81 -6.05
N SER A 2 -0.39 23.90 -5.10
CA SER A 2 -0.79 22.74 -4.30
C SER A 2 -1.60 21.81 -5.19
N ALA A 3 -1.07 20.63 -5.48
CA ALA A 3 -1.88 19.54 -6.01
C ALA A 3 -2.92 19.21 -4.94
N ARG A 4 -4.15 19.71 -5.12
CA ARG A 4 -5.30 19.32 -4.30
C ARG A 4 -5.45 17.82 -4.52
N PHE A 5 -5.21 16.99 -3.51
CA PHE A 5 -5.59 15.58 -3.57
C PHE A 5 -7.07 15.57 -3.95
N PRO A 6 -7.48 14.96 -5.08
CA PRO A 6 -8.89 14.85 -5.40
C PRO A 6 -9.53 14.12 -4.22
N THR A 7 -10.39 14.81 -3.49
CA THR A 7 -11.11 14.33 -2.30
C THR A 7 -12.05 13.15 -2.62
N SER A 8 -11.97 12.57 -3.82
CA SER A 8 -12.77 11.44 -4.29
C SER A 8 -12.00 10.13 -4.43
N ILE A 9 -10.67 10.07 -4.27
CA ILE A 9 -9.94 8.80 -4.35
C ILE A 9 -9.80 8.18 -2.96
N ASP A 10 -10.51 7.09 -2.71
CA ASP A 10 -10.39 6.29 -1.50
C ASP A 10 -9.64 4.96 -1.76
N LEU A 11 -9.35 4.20 -0.69
CA LEU A 11 -8.67 2.91 -0.79
C LEU A 11 -9.48 1.86 -1.57
N ARG A 12 -10.81 1.97 -1.60
CA ARG A 12 -11.67 1.05 -2.36
C ARG A 12 -11.46 1.27 -3.85
N HIS A 13 -11.40 2.53 -4.28
CA HIS A 13 -11.12 2.88 -5.66
C HIS A 13 -9.78 2.31 -6.11
N LEU A 14 -8.73 2.49 -5.30
CA LEU A 14 -7.40 1.95 -5.59
C LEU A 14 -7.40 0.42 -5.65
N ARG A 15 -8.10 -0.27 -4.74
CA ARG A 15 -8.25 -1.73 -4.79
C ARG A 15 -8.90 -2.21 -6.09
N TYR A 16 -9.96 -1.53 -6.54
CA TYR A 16 -10.68 -1.90 -7.76
C TYR A 16 -9.84 -1.66 -9.01
N PHE A 17 -9.14 -0.53 -9.07
CA PHE A 17 -8.18 -0.21 -10.12
C PHE A 17 -7.06 -1.26 -10.22
N ILE A 18 -6.42 -1.60 -9.09
CA ILE A 18 -5.33 -2.59 -9.04
C ILE A 18 -5.82 -3.97 -9.50
N ALA A 19 -6.95 -4.43 -8.98
CA ALA A 19 -7.50 -5.74 -9.36
C ALA A 19 -7.84 -5.80 -10.86
N ALA A 20 -8.45 -4.74 -11.41
CA ALA A 20 -8.74 -4.66 -12.84
C ALA A 20 -7.46 -4.69 -13.69
N ALA A 21 -6.40 -4.02 -13.24
CA ALA A 21 -5.10 -4.01 -13.90
C ALA A 21 -4.40 -5.37 -13.87
N GLU A 22 -4.49 -6.09 -12.75
CA GLU A 22 -3.88 -7.41 -12.58
C GLU A 22 -4.59 -8.50 -13.38
N HIS A 23 -5.92 -8.41 -13.48
CA HIS A 23 -6.72 -9.39 -14.20
C HIS A 23 -6.98 -9.04 -15.68
N GLY A 24 -6.65 -7.82 -16.11
CA GLY A 24 -6.90 -7.32 -17.46
C GLY A 24 -8.39 -7.26 -17.83
N SER A 25 -9.29 -7.29 -16.84
CA SER A 25 -10.74 -7.33 -17.05
C SER A 25 -11.48 -6.97 -15.76
N PHE A 26 -12.45 -6.06 -15.86
CA PHE A 26 -13.35 -5.74 -14.74
C PHE A 26 -14.14 -6.96 -14.29
N ARG A 27 -14.68 -7.74 -15.24
CA ARG A 27 -15.37 -9.00 -14.94
C ARG A 27 -14.49 -10.02 -14.23
N LYS A 28 -13.21 -10.17 -14.58
CA LYS A 28 -12.34 -11.12 -13.87
C LYS A 28 -11.96 -10.60 -12.47
N ALA A 29 -11.87 -9.28 -12.31
CA ALA A 29 -11.61 -8.67 -11.01
C ALA A 29 -12.76 -8.85 -10.00
N THR A 30 -13.99 -9.10 -10.44
CA THR A 30 -15.11 -9.38 -9.52
C THR A 30 -14.87 -10.62 -8.69
N THR A 31 -14.29 -11.67 -9.28
CA THR A 31 -14.00 -12.93 -8.59
C THR A 31 -12.97 -12.76 -7.48
N ALA A 32 -12.01 -11.85 -7.67
CA ALA A 32 -10.97 -11.57 -6.67
C ALA A 32 -11.48 -10.69 -5.51
N LEU A 33 -12.52 -9.89 -5.75
CA LEU A 33 -12.97 -8.86 -4.82
C LEU A 33 -14.35 -9.14 -4.21
N ASP A 34 -15.08 -10.14 -4.71
CA ASP A 34 -16.47 -10.47 -4.33
C ASP A 34 -17.43 -9.27 -4.44
N VAL A 35 -17.35 -8.56 -5.58
CA VAL A 35 -18.19 -7.38 -5.87
C VAL A 35 -18.73 -7.42 -7.29
N GLN A 36 -19.75 -6.61 -7.58
CA GLN A 36 -20.30 -6.51 -8.94
C GLN A 36 -19.37 -5.75 -9.89
N GLU A 37 -19.36 -6.17 -11.17
CA GLU A 37 -18.55 -5.52 -12.22
C GLU A 37 -18.91 -4.04 -12.40
N SER A 38 -20.18 -3.68 -12.27
CA SER A 38 -20.67 -2.30 -12.34
C SER A 38 -20.07 -1.40 -11.26
N ALA A 39 -19.82 -1.94 -10.06
CA ALA A 39 -19.18 -1.23 -8.97
C ALA A 39 -17.70 -0.93 -9.28
N ILE A 40 -16.99 -1.91 -9.86
CA ILE A 40 -15.60 -1.75 -10.30
C ILE A 40 -15.53 -0.71 -11.41
N SER A 41 -16.35 -0.85 -12.46
CA SER A 41 -16.33 0.06 -13.60
C SER A 41 -16.69 1.50 -13.22
N ARG A 42 -17.71 1.70 -12.36
CA ARG A 42 -18.10 3.04 -11.89
C ARG A 42 -16.98 3.67 -11.07
N SER A 43 -16.45 2.94 -10.09
CA SER A 43 -15.38 3.43 -9.23
C SER A 43 -14.11 3.80 -10.00
N VAL A 44 -13.74 3.00 -11.00
CA VAL A 44 -12.61 3.33 -11.89
C VAL A 44 -12.93 4.56 -12.73
N GLY A 45 -14.16 4.69 -13.25
CA GLY A 45 -14.60 5.90 -13.95
C GLY A 45 -14.54 7.15 -13.08
N ASP A 46 -15.08 7.10 -11.86
CA ASP A 46 -15.04 8.21 -10.90
C ASP A 46 -13.59 8.61 -10.55
N MET A 47 -12.68 7.63 -10.50
CA MET A 47 -11.25 7.87 -10.32
C MET A 47 -10.61 8.54 -11.56
N GLU A 48 -10.88 8.03 -12.76
CA GLU A 48 -10.40 8.60 -14.02
C GLU A 48 -10.89 10.05 -14.19
N ASP A 49 -12.16 10.32 -13.86
CA ASP A 49 -12.77 11.65 -13.88
C ASP A 49 -12.11 12.59 -12.85
N GLY A 50 -11.86 12.10 -11.64
CA GLY A 50 -11.18 12.86 -10.59
C GLY A 50 -9.72 13.21 -10.91
N ILE A 51 -9.03 12.35 -11.66
CA ILE A 51 -7.65 12.59 -12.13
C ILE A 51 -7.65 13.43 -13.42
N GLY A 52 -8.72 13.35 -14.22
CA GLY A 52 -8.84 14.00 -15.52
C GLY A 52 -8.11 13.27 -16.65
N VAL A 53 -7.81 11.98 -16.47
CA VAL A 53 -7.14 11.15 -17.49
C VAL A 53 -7.62 9.70 -17.42
N SER A 54 -7.78 9.07 -18.58
CA SER A 54 -8.05 7.63 -18.65
C SER A 54 -6.83 6.83 -18.22
N LEU A 55 -7.04 5.89 -17.29
CA LEU A 55 -6.05 4.92 -16.81
C LEU A 55 -6.17 3.60 -17.58
N PHE A 56 -7.34 3.30 -18.16
CA PHE A 56 -7.55 2.12 -19.00
C PHE A 56 -7.97 2.44 -20.43
N ILE A 57 -7.56 1.55 -21.34
CA ILE A 57 -8.09 1.40 -22.69
C ILE A 57 -9.06 0.22 -22.65
N ARG A 58 -10.33 0.46 -22.99
CA ARG A 58 -11.39 -0.56 -22.95
C ARG A 58 -11.55 -1.23 -24.32
N HIS A 59 -11.69 -2.54 -24.35
CA HIS A 59 -11.92 -3.33 -25.56
C HIS A 59 -12.80 -4.57 -25.27
N PRO A 60 -13.34 -5.27 -26.29
CA PRO A 60 -14.28 -6.38 -26.07
C PRO A 60 -13.73 -7.53 -25.21
N SER A 61 -12.41 -7.75 -25.21
CA SER A 61 -11.76 -8.80 -24.42
C SER A 61 -11.34 -8.37 -23.01
N GLY A 62 -11.52 -7.09 -22.63
CA GLY A 62 -11.13 -6.60 -21.30
C GLY A 62 -10.59 -5.17 -21.30
N VAL A 63 -9.56 -4.95 -20.49
CA VAL A 63 -8.91 -3.64 -20.32
C VAL A 63 -7.40 -3.77 -20.30
N ASN A 64 -6.73 -2.77 -20.88
CA ASN A 64 -5.29 -2.58 -20.80
C ASN A 64 -4.98 -1.21 -20.19
N LEU A 65 -3.86 -1.10 -19.47
CA LEU A 65 -3.45 0.19 -18.92
C LEU A 65 -2.98 1.15 -20.02
N THR A 66 -3.40 2.40 -19.95
CA THR A 66 -2.74 3.50 -20.67
C THR A 66 -1.32 3.71 -20.11
N LEU A 67 -0.51 4.55 -20.76
CA LEU A 67 0.78 4.97 -20.20
C LEU A 67 0.61 5.67 -18.84
N ALA A 68 -0.45 6.49 -18.70
CA ALA A 68 -0.80 7.13 -17.43
C ALA A 68 -1.19 6.07 -16.37
N GLY A 69 -2.02 5.09 -16.75
CA GLY A 69 -2.41 3.95 -15.90
C GLY A 69 -1.21 3.14 -15.40
N GLN A 70 -0.24 2.85 -16.26
CA GLN A 70 0.99 2.11 -15.88
C GLN A 70 1.80 2.89 -14.84
N ARG A 71 2.01 4.19 -15.05
CA ARG A 71 2.73 5.03 -14.10
C ARG A 71 1.96 5.19 -12.78
N PHE A 72 0.65 5.36 -12.88
CA PHE A 72 -0.22 5.48 -11.71
C PHE A 72 -0.23 4.19 -10.87
N LEU A 73 -0.30 3.02 -11.50
CA LEU A 73 -0.23 1.72 -10.82
C LEU A 73 1.08 1.55 -10.05
N ASN A 74 2.21 1.87 -10.68
CA ASN A 74 3.52 1.78 -10.05
C ASN A 74 3.60 2.67 -8.79
N ARG A 75 3.22 3.94 -8.92
CA ARG A 75 3.22 4.90 -7.79
C ARG A 75 2.24 4.51 -6.69
N THR A 76 1.06 3.99 -7.06
CA THR A 76 0.06 3.53 -6.10
C THR A 76 0.57 2.36 -5.27
N ARG A 77 1.21 1.36 -5.90
CA ARG A 77 1.79 0.22 -5.18
C ARG A 77 2.87 0.67 -4.19
N GLN A 78 3.77 1.56 -4.62
CA GLN A 78 4.80 2.13 -3.72
C GLN A 78 4.18 2.86 -2.52
N ALA A 79 3.14 3.66 -2.74
CA ALA A 79 2.45 4.36 -1.65
C ALA A 79 1.77 3.39 -0.68
N LEU A 80 1.13 2.33 -1.19
CA LEU A 80 0.51 1.30 -0.35
C LEU A 80 1.55 0.52 0.47
N ASP A 81 2.73 0.26 -0.10
CA ASP A 81 3.84 -0.36 0.63
C ASP A 81 4.36 0.54 1.76
N GLN A 82 4.49 1.84 1.52
CA GLN A 82 4.87 2.80 2.57
C GLN A 82 3.83 2.86 3.70
N ILE A 83 2.54 2.85 3.36
CA ILE A 83 1.45 2.80 4.35
C ILE A 83 1.51 1.51 5.15
N ARG A 84 1.77 0.37 4.49
CA ARG A 84 1.93 -0.93 5.14
C ARG A 84 3.09 -0.92 6.12
N GLU A 85 4.24 -0.38 5.72
CA GLU A 85 5.44 -0.27 6.57
C GLU A 85 5.18 0.60 7.80
N ALA A 86 4.62 1.79 7.61
CA ALA A 86 4.24 2.68 8.71
C ALA A 86 3.24 2.04 9.68
N THR A 87 2.29 1.24 9.16
CA THR A 87 1.32 0.51 9.99
C THR A 87 2.00 -0.56 10.84
N VAL A 88 2.96 -1.29 10.27
CA VAL A 88 3.72 -2.32 11.00
C VAL A 88 4.57 -1.69 12.11
N GLU A 89 5.25 -0.58 11.81
CA GLU A 89 6.06 0.17 12.77
C GLU A 89 5.20 0.69 13.93
N ALA A 90 4.10 1.37 13.64
CA ALA A 90 3.18 1.89 14.65
C ALA A 90 2.63 0.76 15.54
N ALA A 91 2.23 -0.37 14.95
CA ALA A 91 1.74 -1.52 15.70
C ALA A 91 2.84 -2.17 16.58
N ALA A 92 4.10 -2.14 16.15
CA ALA A 92 5.22 -2.64 16.94
C ALA A 92 5.48 -1.75 18.17
N LEU A 93 5.42 -0.43 18.01
CA LEU A 93 5.58 0.52 19.12
C LEU A 93 4.42 0.43 20.12
N GLY A 94 3.17 0.38 19.64
CA GLY A 94 2.01 0.24 20.54
C GLY A 94 2.05 -1.04 21.39
N ARG A 95 2.52 -2.15 20.83
CA ARG A 95 2.74 -3.40 21.59
C ARG A 95 3.88 -3.30 22.60
N ALA A 96 4.89 -2.47 22.34
CA ALA A 96 5.97 -2.21 23.29
C ALA A 96 5.53 -1.32 24.46
N GLU A 97 4.51 -0.47 24.25
CA GLU A 97 3.95 0.40 25.30
C GLU A 97 2.85 -0.29 26.14
N GLU A 98 1.97 -1.11 25.53
CA GLU A 98 0.98 -1.91 26.26
C GLU A 98 1.60 -3.16 26.92
N GLY A 99 2.67 -3.67 26.34
CA GLY A 99 3.52 -4.69 26.92
C GLY A 99 4.46 -4.07 27.93
N HIS A 100 4.06 -4.04 29.20
CA HIS A 100 5.02 -4.05 30.32
C HIS A 100 6.23 -4.89 29.91
N LEU A 101 7.42 -4.32 30.03
CA LEU A 101 8.73 -4.98 30.00
C LEU A 101 8.71 -6.24 30.89
N LYS A 102 8.18 -7.32 30.35
CA LYS A 102 8.20 -8.68 30.87
C LYS A 102 8.85 -9.47 29.75
N ASN A 103 10.11 -9.82 29.96
CA ASN A 103 11.01 -10.56 29.07
C ASN A 103 11.80 -9.61 28.14
N GLY A 104 12.89 -8.96 28.56
CA GLY A 104 14.04 -9.54 29.22
C GLY A 104 14.95 -10.25 28.21
N LEU A 105 15.63 -9.51 27.30
CA LEU A 105 16.97 -9.86 26.78
C LEU A 105 17.56 -8.73 25.89
N PHE A 106 17.91 -7.58 26.46
CA PHE A 106 18.99 -6.74 25.91
C PHE A 106 20.36 -7.17 26.48
N SER A 107 20.59 -8.46 26.71
CA SER A 107 21.83 -8.94 27.34
C SER A 107 22.97 -9.24 26.36
N ASN A 108 22.87 -8.91 25.07
CA ASN A 108 23.95 -9.23 24.13
C ASN A 108 24.64 -8.04 23.46
N LEU A 109 24.37 -6.81 23.92
CA LEU A 109 25.25 -5.66 23.63
C LEU A 109 26.10 -5.24 24.83
N ALA A 110 25.94 -5.88 26.00
CA ALA A 110 26.75 -5.58 27.19
C ALA A 110 28.06 -6.39 27.26
N SER A 111 28.25 -7.45 26.45
CA SER A 111 29.51 -8.22 26.42
C SER A 111 30.62 -7.60 25.55
N GLY A 112 30.31 -6.56 24.76
CA GLY A 112 31.29 -5.88 23.91
C GLY A 112 32.02 -4.71 24.59
N PHE A 113 31.58 -4.28 25.77
CA PHE A 113 32.07 -3.08 26.46
C PHE A 113 32.76 -3.38 27.80
N LEU A 114 33.31 -4.59 27.95
CA LEU A 114 34.28 -4.96 28.98
C LEU A 114 35.62 -5.39 28.36
N ALA A 115 35.96 -4.83 27.19
CA ALA A 115 37.34 -4.64 26.80
C ALA A 115 37.68 -3.20 27.17
N GLU A 116 38.79 -2.99 27.89
CA GLU A 116 39.26 -1.70 28.46
C GLU A 116 38.71 -1.44 29.88
N SER A 117 39.30 -2.01 30.94
CA SER A 117 40.61 -1.58 31.45
C SER A 117 41.25 -2.65 32.35
N VAL A 118 42.46 -3.07 31.97
CA VAL A 118 43.54 -3.67 32.81
C VAL A 118 44.08 -2.55 33.75
N PRO A 119 44.89 -2.72 34.85
CA PRO A 119 45.57 -3.89 35.46
C PRO A 119 45.49 -4.01 37.02
N GLU A 120 46.10 -5.10 37.52
CA GLU A 120 46.91 -5.28 38.76
C GLU A 120 46.38 -4.83 40.14
N LEU A 121 46.27 -5.79 41.07
CA LEU A 121 47.31 -6.15 42.06
C LEU A 121 47.02 -7.53 42.67
#